data_AF-A0A2E7KRF0-F1
#
_entry.id   AF-A0A2E7KRF0-F1
#
_cell.length_a   1.000
_cell.length_b   1.000
_cell.length_c   1.000
_cell.angle_alpha   90.00
_cell.angle_beta   90.00
_cell.angle_gamma   90.00
#
_symmetry.space_group_name_H-M   'P 1'
#
loop_
_entity.id
_entity.type
_entity.pdbx_description
1 polymer ?
#
loop_
_entity_poly.entity_id
_entity_poly.type
_entity_poly.pdbx_seq_one_letter_code
_entity_poly.pdbx_strand_id
1 'polypeptide(L)'
;MRERALLMCFLLFTAALSGCFGQEESVAPQEEIAPSNREFVTGPDGLPVDVPLLPFEFNFSDVGEDGPEPSIGVTSSGCIFFIALEKVMRSCDYGQTWEEVQGPECSPTTSDPYGWVDPITDRVFGVQMIGLETSWICWSDDDGETWLGNPHDSGTTPINDHIKLATGPWTSSGYGVLGQITGSTIYETAVYYCYNKLA
;
A
#
# COMPACT_ATOMS: atom_id res chain seq x y z
N MET A 1 -54.23 -9.44 49.09
CA MET A 1 -54.02 -8.87 47.73
C MET A 1 -53.61 -7.40 47.76
N ARG A 2 -54.24 -6.56 48.61
CA ARG A 2 -53.95 -5.12 48.71
C ARG A 2 -52.51 -4.79 49.18
N GLU A 3 -51.99 -5.54 50.14
CA GLU A 3 -50.62 -5.35 50.66
C GLU A 3 -49.52 -5.71 49.64
N ARG A 4 -49.74 -6.79 48.87
CA ARG A 4 -48.82 -7.19 47.78
C ARG A 4 -48.82 -6.18 46.64
N ALA A 5 -49.97 -5.59 46.32
CA ALA A 5 -50.08 -4.53 45.33
C ALA A 5 -49.36 -3.23 45.78
N LEU A 6 -49.50 -2.85 47.06
CA LEU A 6 -48.79 -1.70 47.62
C LEU A 6 -47.27 -1.90 47.61
N LEU A 7 -46.80 -3.10 47.95
CA LEU A 7 -45.37 -3.43 47.91
C LEU A 7 -44.82 -3.38 46.48
N MET A 8 -45.56 -3.89 45.49
CA MET A 8 -45.15 -3.80 44.07
C MET A 8 -45.12 -2.35 43.57
N CYS A 9 -46.10 -1.52 43.93
CA CYS A 9 -46.08 -0.10 43.58
C CYS A 9 -44.87 0.60 44.21
N PHE A 10 -44.55 0.31 45.48
CA PHE A 10 -43.39 0.91 46.15
C PHE A 10 -42.06 0.49 45.52
N LEU A 11 -41.93 -0.78 45.12
CA LEU A 11 -40.75 -1.29 44.41
C LEU A 11 -40.59 -0.67 43.01
N LEU A 12 -41.69 -0.45 42.29
CA LEU A 12 -41.66 0.21 40.98
C LEU A 12 -41.30 1.70 41.09
N PHE A 13 -41.77 2.40 42.13
CA PHE A 13 -41.42 3.79 42.37
C PHE A 13 -39.96 3.98 42.79
N THR A 14 -39.41 3.06 43.59
CA THR A 14 -38.00 3.13 44.01
C THR A 14 -37.02 2.85 42.87
N ALA A 15 -37.38 1.96 41.92
CA ALA A 15 -36.60 1.73 40.70
C ALA A 15 -36.61 2.93 39.74
N ALA A 16 -37.68 3.74 39.71
CA ALA A 16 -37.74 4.97 38.91
C ALA A 16 -36.90 6.11 39.50
N LEU A 17 -36.65 6.10 40.81
CA LEU A 17 -35.88 7.13 41.51
C LEU A 17 -34.38 6.82 41.57
N SER A 18 -33.95 5.57 41.34
CA SER A 18 -32.52 5.20 41.35
C SER A 18 -31.73 5.75 40.15
N GLY A 19 -32.39 6.30 39.14
CA GLY A 19 -31.75 6.92 37.97
C GLY A 19 -31.52 8.44 38.06
N CYS A 20 -32.10 9.14 39.05
CA CYS A 20 -32.04 10.61 39.12
C CYS A 20 -31.01 11.17 40.12
N PHE A 21 -30.25 10.32 40.81
CA PHE A 21 -29.21 10.73 41.76
C PHE A 21 -27.84 10.14 41.41
N GLY A 22 -27.54 10.05 40.12
CA GLY A 22 -26.15 9.86 39.68
C GLY A 22 -25.35 11.10 40.03
N GLN A 23 -24.20 10.92 40.70
CA GLN A 23 -23.18 11.95 40.82
C GLN A 23 -23.02 12.66 39.46
N GLU A 24 -23.08 13.99 39.44
CA GLU A 24 -22.56 14.74 38.30
C GLU A 24 -21.11 14.29 38.13
N GLU A 25 -20.86 13.43 37.13
CA GLU A 25 -19.50 13.18 36.69
C GLU A 25 -18.93 14.55 36.37
N SER A 26 -17.95 14.98 37.15
CA SER A 26 -17.15 16.14 36.80
C SER A 26 -16.56 15.83 35.44
N VAL A 27 -17.11 16.43 34.40
CA VAL A 27 -16.53 16.42 33.07
C VAL A 27 -15.12 16.98 33.28
N ALA A 28 -14.13 16.09 33.29
CA ALA A 28 -12.75 16.52 33.30
C ALA A 28 -12.62 17.55 32.17
N PRO A 29 -12.01 18.72 32.41
CA PRO A 29 -11.78 19.67 31.33
C PRO A 29 -11.19 18.89 30.17
N GLN A 30 -11.90 18.86 29.03
CA GLN A 30 -11.31 18.31 27.82
C GLN A 30 -10.03 19.09 27.63
N GLU A 31 -8.89 18.40 27.68
CA GLU A 31 -7.62 18.99 27.26
C GLU A 31 -7.88 19.53 25.87
N GLU A 32 -7.88 20.86 25.75
CA GLU A 32 -7.99 21.52 24.48
C GLU A 32 -6.79 21.02 23.68
N ILE A 33 -7.05 20.10 22.73
CA ILE A 33 -6.02 19.61 21.83
C ILE A 33 -5.55 20.87 21.12
N ALA A 34 -4.42 21.43 21.56
CA ALA A 34 -3.78 22.52 20.88
C ALA A 34 -3.74 22.12 19.40
N PRO A 35 -4.11 23.00 18.46
CA PRO A 35 -4.04 22.68 17.04
C PRO A 35 -2.59 22.33 16.74
N SER A 36 -2.26 21.04 16.77
CA SER A 36 -0.99 20.57 16.26
C SER A 36 -1.10 20.89 14.78
N ASN A 37 -0.25 21.77 14.27
CA ASN A 37 -0.03 21.85 12.84
C ASN A 37 0.45 20.46 12.40
N ARG A 38 -0.50 19.59 12.02
CA ARG A 38 -0.26 18.24 11.49
C ARG A 38 0.21 18.30 10.03
N GLU A 39 0.23 19.50 9.48
CA GLU A 39 0.63 19.81 8.12
C GLU A 39 2.01 20.45 8.18
N PHE A 40 2.94 19.91 7.40
CA PHE A 40 4.29 20.42 7.26
C PHE A 40 4.80 20.11 5.86
N VAL A 41 5.69 20.95 5.35
CA VAL A 41 6.39 20.71 4.08
C VAL A 41 7.83 20.34 4.41
N THR A 42 8.39 19.38 3.67
CA THR A 42 9.80 19.00 3.80
C THR A 42 10.58 19.34 2.53
N GLY A 43 11.85 19.66 2.71
CA GLY A 43 12.80 19.78 1.61
C GLY A 43 13.26 18.40 1.10
N PRO A 44 14.08 18.36 0.03
CA PRO A 44 14.66 17.11 -0.48
C PRO A 44 15.54 16.36 0.53
N ASP A 45 15.96 17.02 1.59
CA ASP A 45 16.72 16.47 2.72
C ASP A 45 15.82 15.90 3.83
N GLY A 46 14.49 15.97 3.68
CA GLY A 46 13.52 15.54 4.67
C GLY A 46 13.36 16.50 5.85
N LEU A 47 14.00 17.66 5.84
CA LEU A 47 13.88 18.66 6.91
C LEU A 47 12.70 19.61 6.67
N PRO A 48 12.04 20.12 7.72
CA PRO A 48 10.90 21.01 7.58
C PRO A 48 11.32 22.34 6.93
N VAL A 49 10.48 22.83 6.02
CA VAL A 49 10.64 24.12 5.34
C VAL A 49 9.37 24.97 5.53
N ASP A 50 9.56 26.27 5.71
CA ASP A 50 8.46 27.24 5.90
C ASP A 50 7.99 27.77 4.54
N VAL A 51 7.25 26.94 3.82
CA VAL A 51 6.62 27.29 2.53
C VAL A 51 5.14 26.93 2.57
N PRO A 52 4.28 27.63 1.79
CA PRO A 52 2.86 27.29 1.71
C PRO A 52 2.66 25.84 1.25
N LEU A 53 1.66 25.17 1.83
CA LEU A 53 1.19 23.88 1.33
C LEU A 53 0.76 24.02 -0.14
N LEU A 54 1.05 22.98 -0.92
CA LEU A 54 0.48 22.89 -2.26
C LEU A 54 -1.04 22.77 -2.14
N PRO A 55 -1.81 23.43 -3.02
CA PRO A 55 -3.27 23.33 -3.03
C PRO A 55 -3.67 21.93 -3.52
N PHE A 56 -3.74 20.98 -2.60
CA PHE A 56 -4.12 19.60 -2.91
C PHE A 56 -5.63 19.40 -2.76
N GLU A 57 -6.21 18.70 -3.74
CA GLU A 57 -7.54 18.11 -3.64
C GLU A 57 -7.36 16.61 -3.46
N PHE A 58 -7.88 16.08 -2.35
CA PHE A 58 -7.85 14.65 -2.07
C PHE A 58 -9.13 14.01 -2.59
N ASN A 59 -8.98 13.02 -3.45
CA ASN A 59 -10.08 12.25 -4.00
C ASN A 59 -10.03 10.83 -3.43
N PHE A 60 -11.20 10.27 -3.12
CA PHE A 60 -11.31 8.85 -2.85
C PHE A 60 -11.44 8.13 -4.19
N SER A 61 -10.56 7.18 -4.44
CA SER A 61 -10.55 6.34 -5.62
C SER A 61 -10.69 4.89 -5.17
N ASP A 62 -11.84 4.28 -5.46
CA ASP A 62 -12.10 2.88 -5.15
C ASP A 62 -11.58 2.00 -6.29
N VAL A 63 -10.60 1.14 -5.99
CA VAL A 63 -10.02 0.21 -6.96
C VAL A 63 -10.94 -1.00 -7.17
N GLY A 64 -11.88 -1.24 -6.25
CA GLY A 64 -12.83 -2.37 -6.32
C GLY A 64 -12.25 -3.72 -5.86
N GLU A 65 -11.04 -3.73 -5.30
CA GLU A 65 -10.32 -4.93 -4.87
C GLU A 65 -9.76 -4.77 -3.44
N ASP A 66 -9.67 -5.88 -2.71
CA ASP A 66 -8.90 -5.92 -1.47
C ASP A 66 -7.39 -5.90 -1.80
N GLY A 67 -6.62 -5.19 -0.99
CA GLY A 67 -5.18 -5.04 -1.23
C GLY A 67 -4.38 -5.00 0.06
N PRO A 68 -4.21 -6.15 0.77
CA PRO A 68 -3.13 -6.23 1.74
C PRO A 68 -1.79 -6.00 1.01
N GLU A 69 -0.86 -5.34 1.70
CA GLU A 69 0.48 -5.01 1.16
C GLU A 69 0.46 -4.14 -0.12
N PRO A 70 -0.23 -2.98 -0.09
CA PRO A 70 -0.45 -2.19 -1.29
C PRO A 70 0.84 -1.56 -1.80
N SER A 71 0.96 -1.51 -3.12
CA SER A 71 2.01 -0.78 -3.85
C SER A 71 1.37 0.05 -4.94
N ILE A 72 1.90 1.25 -5.18
CA ILE A 72 1.41 2.17 -6.21
C ILE A 72 2.57 2.78 -6.98
N GLY A 73 2.40 2.98 -8.28
CA GLY A 73 3.33 3.68 -9.14
C GLY A 73 2.61 4.39 -10.27
N VAL A 74 3.29 5.35 -10.91
CA VAL A 74 2.74 6.16 -12.00
C VAL A 74 3.78 6.23 -13.11
N THR A 75 3.40 5.87 -14.32
CA THR A 75 4.26 5.99 -15.51
C THR A 75 4.24 7.43 -16.03
N SER A 76 5.20 7.79 -16.88
CA SER A 76 5.30 9.14 -17.46
C SER A 76 4.11 9.51 -18.35
N SER A 77 3.33 8.54 -18.84
CA SER A 77 2.06 8.77 -19.55
C SER A 77 0.93 9.26 -18.62
N GLY A 78 1.11 9.12 -17.30
CA GLY A 78 0.11 9.44 -16.28
C GLY A 78 -0.79 8.26 -15.90
N CYS A 79 -0.56 7.08 -16.46
CA CYS A 79 -1.24 5.86 -16.01
C CYS A 79 -0.75 5.46 -14.61
N ILE A 80 -1.70 5.16 -13.73
CA ILE A 80 -1.49 4.75 -12.34
C ILE A 80 -1.63 3.24 -12.28
N PHE A 81 -0.69 2.58 -11.62
CA PHE A 81 -0.70 1.14 -11.37
C PHE A 81 -0.76 0.88 -9.87
N PHE A 82 -1.68 0.01 -9.47
CA PHE A 82 -1.90 -0.38 -8.09
C PHE A 82 -1.94 -1.91 -7.99
N ILE A 83 -1.22 -2.47 -7.02
CA ILE A 83 -1.26 -3.91 -6.76
C ILE A 83 -2.31 -4.20 -5.70
N ALA A 84 -3.24 -5.08 -6.06
CA ALA A 84 -4.30 -5.58 -5.19
C ALA A 84 -4.26 -7.11 -5.21
N LEU A 85 -3.62 -7.72 -4.19
CA LEU A 85 -3.28 -9.15 -4.19
C LEU A 85 -2.48 -9.53 -5.46
N GLU A 86 -2.86 -10.60 -6.16
CA GLU A 86 -2.20 -11.00 -7.39
C GLU A 86 -2.35 -9.96 -8.52
N LYS A 87 -3.41 -9.14 -8.48
CA LYS A 87 -3.83 -8.30 -9.60
C LYS A 87 -2.99 -7.04 -9.73
N VAL A 88 -2.66 -6.72 -10.98
CA VAL A 88 -2.18 -5.39 -11.39
C VAL A 88 -3.38 -4.58 -11.90
N MET A 89 -3.78 -3.58 -11.13
CA MET A 89 -4.85 -2.66 -11.46
C MET A 89 -4.28 -1.41 -12.11
N ARG A 90 -4.90 -0.94 -13.21
CA ARG A 90 -4.48 0.26 -13.96
C ARG A 90 -5.60 1.29 -14.01
N SER A 91 -5.22 2.56 -13.91
CA SER A 91 -6.08 3.70 -14.25
C SER A 91 -5.32 4.71 -15.10
N CYS A 92 -5.84 5.02 -16.29
CA CYS A 92 -5.29 6.07 -17.17
C CYS A 92 -6.20 7.30 -17.25
N ASP A 93 -7.15 7.43 -16.32
CA ASP A 93 -8.11 8.55 -16.21
C ASP A 93 -8.02 9.25 -14.85
N TYR A 94 -6.80 9.27 -14.28
CA TYR A 94 -6.46 9.89 -12.99
C TYR A 94 -7.18 9.27 -11.79
N GLY A 95 -7.40 7.95 -11.80
CA GLY A 95 -8.01 7.21 -10.71
C GLY A 95 -9.54 7.28 -10.70
N GLN A 96 -10.20 7.62 -11.80
CA GLN A 96 -11.66 7.62 -11.87
C GLN A 96 -12.20 6.21 -12.12
N THR A 97 -11.53 5.44 -12.98
CA THR A 97 -11.85 4.04 -13.25
C THR A 97 -10.59 3.18 -13.21
N TRP A 98 -10.78 1.91 -12.85
CA TRP A 98 -9.73 0.92 -12.73
C TRP A 98 -10.08 -0.34 -13.51
N GLU A 99 -9.07 -0.94 -14.10
CA GLU A 99 -9.17 -2.23 -14.78
C GLU A 99 -8.00 -3.14 -14.40
N GLU A 100 -8.24 -4.45 -14.33
CA GLU A 100 -7.18 -5.44 -14.19
C GLU A 100 -6.49 -5.60 -15.56
N VAL A 101 -5.18 -5.38 -15.61
CA VAL A 101 -4.40 -5.42 -16.86
C VAL A 101 -3.38 -6.55 -16.90
N GLN A 102 -3.23 -7.33 -15.83
CA GLN A 102 -2.24 -8.39 -15.79
C GLN A 102 -2.49 -9.45 -16.88
N GLY A 103 -1.42 -9.89 -17.53
CA GLY A 103 -1.45 -10.99 -18.50
C GLY A 103 -1.31 -12.37 -17.84
N PRO A 104 -1.57 -13.47 -18.60
CA PRO A 104 -1.33 -14.84 -18.15
C PRO A 104 0.15 -15.16 -17.84
N GLU A 105 1.07 -14.28 -18.24
CA GLU A 105 2.50 -14.35 -17.90
C GLU A 105 2.78 -13.99 -16.45
N CYS A 106 1.83 -13.34 -15.75
CA CYS A 106 1.89 -13.06 -14.33
C CYS A 106 1.42 -14.25 -13.49
N SER A 107 1.81 -14.27 -12.21
CA SER A 107 1.35 -15.31 -11.30
C SER A 107 -0.15 -15.17 -11.02
N PRO A 108 -0.95 -16.25 -11.08
CA PRO A 108 -2.37 -16.21 -10.73
C PRO A 108 -2.61 -16.28 -9.21
N THR A 109 -1.55 -16.38 -8.40
CA THR A 109 -1.64 -16.45 -6.95
C THR A 109 -0.51 -15.66 -6.30
N THR A 110 -0.71 -15.32 -5.03
CA THR A 110 0.31 -14.64 -4.23
C THR A 110 0.29 -15.10 -2.78
N SER A 111 1.45 -15.04 -2.14
CA SER A 111 1.61 -15.11 -0.68
C SER A 111 1.97 -13.75 -0.07
N ASP A 112 2.52 -12.83 -0.88
CA ASP A 112 2.99 -11.48 -0.51
C ASP A 112 3.16 -10.69 -1.82
N PRO A 113 2.21 -9.79 -2.15
CA PRO A 113 2.24 -9.02 -3.38
C PRO A 113 3.11 -7.78 -3.28
N TYR A 114 3.78 -7.44 -4.38
CA TYR A 114 4.53 -6.20 -4.50
C TYR A 114 4.50 -5.65 -5.93
N GLY A 115 4.53 -4.32 -6.05
CA GLY A 115 4.56 -3.64 -7.34
C GLY A 115 5.58 -2.53 -7.38
N TRP A 116 6.10 -2.27 -8.57
CA TRP A 116 7.02 -1.17 -8.80
C TRP A 116 6.81 -0.61 -10.21
N VAL A 117 6.83 0.71 -10.35
CA VAL A 117 6.94 1.38 -11.64
C VAL A 117 8.31 2.04 -11.68
N ASP A 118 9.12 1.69 -12.68
CA ASP A 118 10.43 2.29 -12.88
C ASP A 118 10.28 3.75 -13.32
N PRO A 119 10.68 4.74 -12.49
CA PRO A 119 10.53 6.15 -12.85
C PRO A 119 11.43 6.61 -14.01
N ILE A 120 12.37 5.76 -14.46
CA ILE A 120 13.29 6.08 -15.57
C ILE A 120 12.76 5.55 -16.90
N THR A 121 12.20 4.33 -16.91
CA THR A 121 11.86 3.63 -18.16
C THR A 121 10.37 3.36 -18.32
N ASP A 122 9.54 3.71 -17.35
CA ASP A 122 8.11 3.39 -17.28
C ASP A 122 7.77 1.89 -17.23
N ARG A 123 8.76 1.03 -16.96
CA ARG A 123 8.50 -0.41 -16.81
C ARG A 123 7.67 -0.64 -15.57
N VAL A 124 6.54 -1.32 -15.74
CA VAL A 124 5.67 -1.75 -14.64
C VAL A 124 6.07 -3.17 -14.25
N PHE A 125 6.24 -3.43 -12.97
CA PHE A 125 6.51 -4.75 -12.40
C PHE A 125 5.34 -5.21 -11.54
N GLY A 126 4.84 -6.42 -11.82
CA GLY A 126 3.98 -7.19 -10.94
C GLY A 126 4.80 -8.32 -10.31
N VAL A 127 4.95 -8.30 -8.99
CA VAL A 127 5.82 -9.22 -8.26
C VAL A 127 5.00 -9.99 -7.25
N GLN A 128 5.06 -11.33 -7.33
CA GLN A 128 4.32 -12.19 -6.42
C GLN A 128 5.27 -13.15 -5.73
N MET A 129 5.23 -13.21 -4.39
CA MET A 129 5.88 -14.27 -3.65
C MET A 129 5.09 -15.56 -3.72
N ILE A 130 5.76 -16.69 -3.95
CA ILE A 130 5.14 -18.01 -4.03
C ILE A 130 5.66 -18.89 -2.90
N GLY A 131 4.85 -19.08 -1.86
CA GLY A 131 5.06 -20.09 -0.82
C GLY A 131 6.39 -19.99 -0.06
N LEU A 132 6.96 -18.78 0.07
CA LEU A 132 8.31 -18.49 0.58
C LEU A 132 9.46 -19.07 -0.27
N GLU A 133 9.17 -19.82 -1.34
CA GLU A 133 10.17 -20.57 -2.10
C GLU A 133 10.81 -19.71 -3.19
N THR A 134 10.00 -18.91 -3.88
CA THR A 134 10.46 -18.07 -4.98
C THR A 134 9.59 -16.83 -5.18
N SER A 135 9.96 -16.00 -6.14
CA SER A 135 9.12 -14.93 -6.66
C SER A 135 8.87 -15.12 -8.15
N TRP A 136 7.64 -14.86 -8.53
CA TRP A 136 7.21 -14.70 -9.90
C TRP A 136 7.21 -13.20 -10.21
N ILE A 137 8.06 -12.78 -11.15
CA ILE A 137 8.12 -11.39 -11.60
C ILE A 137 7.56 -11.35 -13.02
N CYS A 138 6.51 -10.56 -13.24
CA CYS A 138 6.09 -10.15 -14.56
C CYS A 138 6.29 -8.65 -14.75
N TRP A 139 6.46 -8.22 -15.99
CA TRP A 139 6.65 -6.82 -16.32
C TRP A 139 6.00 -6.44 -17.65
N SER A 140 5.66 -5.16 -17.77
CA SER A 140 5.15 -4.52 -18.98
C SER A 140 5.99 -3.27 -19.29
N ASP A 141 6.25 -3.07 -20.58
CA ASP A 141 6.96 -1.91 -21.13
C ASP A 141 6.03 -0.98 -21.95
N ASP A 142 4.72 -1.23 -21.90
CA ASP A 142 3.70 -0.57 -22.74
C ASP A 142 2.43 -0.23 -21.94
N ASP A 143 2.61 0.35 -20.76
CA ASP A 143 1.52 0.74 -19.85
C ASP A 143 0.55 -0.42 -19.51
N GLY A 144 1.03 -1.66 -19.45
CA GLY A 144 0.23 -2.83 -19.07
C GLY A 144 -0.54 -3.49 -20.22
N GLU A 145 -0.31 -3.10 -21.47
CA GLU A 145 -0.98 -3.71 -22.63
C GLU A 145 -0.44 -5.12 -22.94
N THR A 146 0.87 -5.34 -22.80
CA THR A 146 1.51 -6.65 -22.93
C THR A 146 2.44 -6.95 -21.78
N TRP A 147 2.57 -8.24 -21.48
CA TRP A 147 3.34 -8.72 -20.33
C TRP A 147 4.34 -9.79 -20.75
N LEU A 148 5.49 -9.77 -20.06
CA LEU A 148 6.44 -10.87 -20.00
C LEU A 148 6.57 -11.29 -18.54
N GLY A 149 7.01 -12.51 -18.29
CA GLY A 149 7.18 -12.98 -16.92
C GLY A 149 8.15 -14.13 -16.77
N ASN A 150 8.69 -14.23 -15.56
CA ASN A 150 9.56 -15.29 -15.11
C ASN A 150 9.01 -15.88 -13.80
N PRO A 151 8.58 -17.16 -13.79
CA PRO A 151 8.02 -17.80 -12.59
C PRO A 151 9.03 -18.10 -11.49
N HIS A 152 10.32 -17.85 -11.73
CA HIS A 152 11.37 -18.14 -10.77
C HIS A 152 12.51 -17.09 -10.86
N ASP A 153 12.20 -15.86 -10.46
CA ASP A 153 13.07 -14.70 -10.65
C ASP A 153 13.69 -14.15 -9.35
N SER A 154 13.55 -14.88 -8.24
CA SER A 154 14.14 -14.54 -6.93
C SER A 154 15.60 -15.01 -6.73
N GLY A 155 16.20 -15.65 -7.74
CA GLY A 155 17.51 -16.28 -7.63
C GLY A 155 17.48 -17.66 -6.98
N THR A 156 18.62 -18.17 -6.49
CA THR A 156 18.77 -19.56 -6.03
C THR A 156 18.50 -19.78 -4.54
N THR A 157 18.16 -18.73 -3.79
CA THR A 157 18.02 -18.80 -2.33
C THR A 157 16.55 -18.96 -1.98
N PRO A 158 16.12 -20.11 -1.43
CA PRO A 158 14.76 -20.30 -0.96
C PRO A 158 14.54 -19.64 0.40
N ILE A 159 13.28 -19.61 0.84
CA ILE A 159 12.83 -19.06 2.13
C ILE A 159 12.96 -17.55 2.20
N ASN A 160 12.40 -16.91 1.16
CA ASN A 160 12.25 -15.46 1.04
C ASN A 160 10.91 -15.04 1.67
N ASP A 161 10.90 -13.92 2.37
CA ASP A 161 9.70 -13.32 2.98
C ASP A 161 9.74 -11.80 2.78
N HIS A 162 8.59 -11.12 2.75
CA HIS A 162 8.51 -9.65 2.64
C HIS A 162 9.36 -9.08 1.52
N ILE A 163 9.02 -9.47 0.30
CA ILE A 163 9.80 -9.14 -0.90
C ILE A 163 9.65 -7.66 -1.27
N LYS A 164 10.70 -7.07 -1.82
CA LYS A 164 10.73 -5.70 -2.32
C LYS A 164 11.54 -5.64 -3.61
N LEU A 165 11.04 -4.88 -4.59
CA LEU A 165 11.71 -4.66 -5.86
C LEU A 165 11.84 -3.16 -6.11
N ALA A 166 13.01 -2.70 -6.52
CA ALA A 166 13.19 -1.32 -6.94
C ALA A 166 14.15 -1.26 -8.11
N THR A 167 14.11 -0.17 -8.86
CA THR A 167 15.04 0.10 -9.96
C THR A 167 15.98 1.24 -9.58
N GLY A 168 17.17 1.23 -10.19
CA GLY A 168 18.14 2.28 -9.95
C GLY A 168 19.35 2.18 -10.87
N PRO A 169 20.35 3.06 -10.67
CA PRO A 169 21.56 3.04 -11.48
C PRO A 169 22.34 1.73 -11.27
N TRP A 170 23.01 1.24 -12.32
CA TRP A 170 23.93 0.12 -12.20
C TRP A 170 25.12 0.45 -11.29
N THR A 171 25.44 -0.46 -10.37
CA THR A 171 26.67 -0.32 -9.56
C THR A 171 27.92 -0.45 -10.43
N SER A 172 29.01 0.20 -10.03
CA SER A 172 30.32 0.07 -10.69
C SER A 172 31.10 -1.18 -10.27
N SER A 173 30.45 -2.16 -9.65
CA SER A 173 31.08 -3.33 -9.06
C SER A 173 30.36 -4.63 -9.40
N GLY A 174 31.06 -5.76 -9.35
CA GLY A 174 30.49 -7.09 -9.60
C GLY A 174 29.76 -7.17 -10.96
N TYR A 175 28.54 -7.72 -10.94
CA TYR A 175 27.69 -7.80 -12.13
C TYR A 175 27.25 -6.44 -12.68
N GLY A 176 27.32 -5.37 -11.89
CA GLY A 176 26.94 -4.03 -12.31
C GLY A 176 27.83 -3.45 -13.41
N VAL A 177 29.10 -3.86 -13.50
CA VAL A 177 30.02 -3.45 -14.58
C VAL A 177 29.53 -3.97 -15.94
N LEU A 178 29.06 -5.22 -16.00
CA LEU A 178 28.49 -5.78 -17.22
C LEU A 178 27.16 -5.10 -17.55
N GLY A 179 26.33 -4.86 -16.55
CA GLY A 179 25.06 -4.13 -16.71
C GLY A 179 25.23 -2.71 -17.25
N GLN A 180 26.28 -1.98 -16.86
CA GLN A 180 26.59 -0.67 -17.46
C GLN A 180 26.91 -0.75 -18.95
N ILE A 181 27.45 -1.87 -19.42
CA ILE A 181 27.81 -2.08 -20.84
C ILE A 181 26.60 -2.57 -21.64
N THR A 182 25.80 -3.48 -21.07
CA THR A 182 24.69 -4.14 -21.78
C THR A 182 23.33 -3.46 -21.57
N GLY A 183 23.15 -2.73 -20.47
CA GLY A 183 21.89 -2.14 -20.03
C GLY A 183 21.34 -1.13 -21.02
N SER A 184 22.20 -0.33 -21.65
CA SER A 184 21.80 0.65 -22.68
C SER A 184 21.14 0.04 -23.94
N THR A 185 21.14 -1.30 -24.06
CA THR A 185 20.63 -2.01 -25.25
C THR A 185 19.36 -2.81 -25.00
N ILE A 186 19.00 -3.09 -23.74
CA ILE A 186 17.89 -4.00 -23.40
C ILE A 186 16.99 -3.39 -22.34
N TYR A 187 17.57 -2.90 -21.25
CA TYR A 187 16.89 -2.27 -20.14
C TYR A 187 17.90 -1.42 -19.34
N GLU A 188 17.64 -0.11 -19.25
CA GLU A 188 18.65 0.86 -18.82
C GLU A 188 19.00 0.74 -17.34
N THR A 189 18.04 0.36 -16.49
CA THR A 189 18.22 0.35 -15.04
C THR A 189 18.60 -1.03 -14.51
N ALA A 190 19.24 -1.04 -13.33
CA ALA A 190 19.43 -2.26 -12.57
C ALA A 190 18.17 -2.54 -11.75
N VAL A 191 17.75 -3.81 -11.71
CA VAL A 191 16.67 -4.29 -10.83
C VAL A 191 17.29 -4.79 -9.53
N TYR A 192 16.88 -4.18 -8.43
CA TYR A 192 17.26 -4.53 -7.06
C TYR A 192 16.12 -5.30 -6.41
N TYR A 193 16.36 -6.58 -6.13
CA TYR A 193 15.43 -7.42 -5.41
C TYR A 193 15.95 -7.67 -3.99
N CYS A 194 15.11 -7.35 -3.01
CA CYS A 194 15.39 -7.48 -1.58
C CYS A 194 14.29 -8.32 -0.94
N TYR A 195 14.65 -9.04 0.12
CA TYR A 195 13.71 -9.85 0.90
C TYR A 195 14.25 -10.02 2.31
N ASN A 196 13.36 -10.31 3.24
CA ASN A 196 13.73 -10.81 4.57
C ASN A 196 14.15 -12.27 4.44
N LYS A 197 15.44 -12.53 4.69
CA LYS A 197 15.94 -13.90 4.74
C LYS A 197 15.50 -14.56 6.04
N LEU A 198 14.77 -15.67 5.93
CA LEU A 198 14.45 -16.51 7.08
C LEU A 198 15.57 -17.54 7.29
N ALA A 199 16.46 -17.26 8.26
CA ALA A 199 17.59 -18.08 8.73
C ALA A 199 18.59 -18.58 7.66
#